data_AF-A0A929D530-F1
#
_entry.id   AF-A0A929D530-F1
#
_cell.length_a   1.000
_cell.length_b   1.000
_cell.length_c   1.000
_cell.angle_alpha   90.00
_cell.angle_beta   90.00
_cell.angle_gamma   90.00
#
_symmetry.space_group_name_H-M   'P 1'
#
loop_
_entity.id
_entity.type
_entity.pdbx_description
1 polymer ?
#
loop_
_entity_poly.entity_id
_entity_poly.type
_entity_poly.pdbx_seq_one_letter_code
_entity_poly.pdbx_strand_id
1 'polypeptide(L)'
;RGCRLGVTYPEIYEMQVKAIIEAACELVNDDGYSIVPEIMIPLVGHVKELGYIKARVVKIADDVIRESACDLKYLIGTMIELPRAALTADDIAKEAEFFSFGTNDLTQTTLGLSRDDSGHFLPYYVEKGIYTNDPFVALDRTGVGQLVKMGVEKGKATRPDIKLGICGEHGGEPSSVEFCHEIGLDYVSCSPYRVPIARLAAAQAALKEEG
;
A
#
# COMPACT_ATOMS: atom_id res chain seq x y z
N ARG A 1 -8.16 -13.14 8.19
CA ARG A 1 -7.39 -11.87 8.25
C ARG A 1 -7.70 -11.01 7.02
N GLY A 2 -7.36 -9.73 7.08
CA GLY A 2 -7.55 -8.73 6.02
C GLY A 2 -8.95 -8.72 5.43
N CYS A 3 -9.08 -8.43 4.12
CA CYS A 3 -10.36 -8.32 3.42
C CYS A 3 -11.28 -9.53 3.65
N ARG A 4 -10.73 -10.74 3.74
CA ARG A 4 -11.50 -11.98 3.95
C ARG A 4 -12.27 -11.95 5.27
N LEU A 5 -11.69 -11.33 6.30
CA LEU A 5 -12.39 -11.14 7.58
C LEU A 5 -13.50 -10.10 7.44
N GLY A 6 -13.25 -9.00 6.73
CA GLY A 6 -14.28 -7.99 6.42
C GLY A 6 -15.40 -8.50 5.49
N VAL A 7 -15.14 -9.57 4.72
CA VAL A 7 -16.20 -10.25 3.95
C VAL A 7 -17.09 -11.08 4.87
N THR A 8 -16.50 -11.81 5.82
CA THR A 8 -17.24 -12.71 6.73
C THR A 8 -17.91 -11.98 7.91
N TYR A 9 -17.27 -10.92 8.42
CA TYR A 9 -17.72 -10.10 9.54
C TYR A 9 -17.63 -8.62 9.15
N PRO A 10 -18.51 -8.16 8.24
CA PRO A 10 -18.47 -6.81 7.69
C PRO A 10 -18.59 -5.71 8.75
N GLU A 11 -19.28 -5.99 9.86
CA GLU A 11 -19.47 -5.08 10.98
C GLU A 11 -18.14 -4.55 11.56
N ILE A 12 -17.04 -5.30 11.42
CA ILE A 12 -15.71 -4.86 11.86
C ILE A 12 -15.25 -3.66 11.03
N TYR A 13 -15.35 -3.75 9.70
CA TYR A 13 -14.92 -2.67 8.81
C TYR A 13 -15.92 -1.51 8.80
N GLU A 14 -17.21 -1.81 8.93
CA GLU A 14 -18.25 -0.79 9.10
C GLU A 14 -17.98 0.06 10.36
N MET A 15 -17.66 -0.59 11.49
CA MET A 15 -17.27 0.11 12.72
C MET A 15 -15.98 0.92 12.56
N GLN A 16 -14.93 0.34 11.96
CA GLN A 16 -13.66 1.04 11.76
C GLN A 16 -13.81 2.29 10.88
N VAL A 17 -14.57 2.18 9.78
CA VAL A 17 -14.82 3.31 8.88
C VAL A 17 -15.65 4.38 9.57
N LYS A 18 -16.71 3.98 10.29
CA LYS A 18 -17.48 4.90 11.11
C LYS A 18 -16.58 5.71 12.06
N ALA A 19 -15.72 5.03 12.81
CA ALA A 19 -14.80 5.70 13.75
C ALA A 19 -13.82 6.67 13.06
N ILE A 20 -13.27 6.29 11.89
CA ILE A 20 -12.36 7.16 11.11
C ILE A 20 -13.09 8.42 10.66
N ILE A 21 -14.30 8.27 10.13
CA ILE A 21 -15.07 9.35 9.53
C ILE A 21 -15.66 10.26 10.59
N GLU A 22 -16.17 9.72 11.71
CA GLU A 22 -16.62 10.51 12.86
C GLU A 22 -15.49 11.41 13.39
N ALA A 23 -14.32 10.83 13.66
CA ALA A 23 -13.16 11.60 14.14
C ALA A 23 -12.71 12.67 13.14
N ALA A 24 -12.74 12.37 11.84
CA ALA A 24 -12.42 13.37 10.81
C ALA A 24 -13.46 14.50 10.77
N CYS A 25 -14.76 14.19 10.87
CA CYS A 25 -15.81 15.20 10.89
C CYS A 25 -15.72 16.10 12.13
N GLU A 26 -15.46 15.54 13.31
CA GLU A 26 -15.26 16.33 14.55
C GLU A 26 -14.11 17.32 14.38
N LEU A 27 -12.94 16.86 13.91
CA LEU A 27 -11.78 17.72 13.70
C LEU A 27 -12.01 18.80 12.63
N VAL A 28 -12.79 18.52 11.59
CA VAL A 28 -13.11 19.50 10.55
C VAL A 28 -14.10 20.54 11.07
N ASN A 29 -15.16 20.12 11.76
CA ASN A 29 -16.24 21.01 12.21
C ASN A 29 -15.85 21.84 13.44
N ASP A 30 -15.21 21.22 14.43
CA ASP A 30 -14.99 21.83 15.74
C ASP A 30 -13.65 22.58 15.80
N ASP A 31 -12.61 22.02 15.16
CA ASP A 31 -11.25 22.56 15.20
C ASP A 31 -10.81 23.22 13.88
N GLY A 32 -11.59 23.08 12.80
CA GLY A 32 -11.30 23.71 11.51
C GLY A 32 -10.13 23.08 10.75
N TYR A 33 -9.77 21.83 11.03
CA TYR A 33 -8.72 21.13 10.28
C TYR A 33 -9.15 20.81 8.84
N SER A 34 -8.18 20.74 7.92
CA SER A 34 -8.39 20.23 6.57
C SER A 34 -7.86 18.79 6.50
N ILE A 35 -8.77 17.82 6.36
CA ILE A 35 -8.47 16.40 6.44
C ILE A 35 -9.07 15.67 5.24
N VAL A 36 -8.31 14.74 4.66
CA VAL A 36 -8.79 13.78 3.65
C VAL A 36 -8.36 12.38 4.09
N PRO A 37 -9.26 11.59 4.71
CA PRO A 37 -8.91 10.24 5.12
C PRO A 37 -8.68 9.31 3.93
N GLU A 38 -7.61 8.50 4.01
CA GLU A 38 -7.32 7.43 3.05
C GLU A 38 -7.56 6.08 3.73
N ILE A 39 -8.63 5.38 3.35
CA ILE A 39 -9.03 4.10 3.93
C ILE A 39 -8.55 2.98 3.01
N MET A 40 -7.66 2.13 3.52
CA MET A 40 -7.01 1.09 2.74
C MET A 40 -7.48 -0.31 3.13
N ILE A 41 -7.93 -1.08 2.14
CA ILE A 41 -8.34 -2.47 2.33
C ILE A 41 -7.13 -3.41 2.15
N PRO A 42 -6.76 -4.24 3.15
CA PRO A 42 -5.62 -5.14 3.05
C PRO A 42 -5.98 -6.50 2.44
N LEU A 43 -4.97 -7.19 1.90
CA LEU A 43 -4.97 -8.57 1.39
C LEU A 43 -5.97 -8.86 0.27
N VAL A 44 -6.32 -7.82 -0.49
CA VAL A 44 -7.13 -7.98 -1.69
C VAL A 44 -6.33 -8.78 -2.72
N GLY A 45 -6.94 -9.86 -3.24
CA GLY A 45 -6.41 -10.63 -4.36
C GLY A 45 -7.30 -10.56 -5.60
N HIS A 46 -8.55 -10.11 -5.47
CA HIS A 46 -9.53 -10.05 -6.55
C HIS A 46 -10.38 -8.78 -6.46
N VAL A 47 -10.65 -8.10 -7.60
CA VAL A 47 -11.45 -6.86 -7.66
C VAL A 47 -12.80 -6.97 -6.93
N LYS A 48 -13.54 -8.08 -7.11
CA LYS A 48 -14.78 -8.36 -6.37
C LYS A 48 -14.65 -8.38 -4.84
N GLU A 49 -13.50 -8.75 -4.27
CA GLU A 49 -13.28 -8.65 -2.82
C GLU A 49 -13.26 -7.17 -2.40
N LEU A 50 -12.53 -6.35 -3.16
CA LEU A 50 -12.47 -4.90 -2.93
C LEU A 50 -13.83 -4.24 -3.15
N GLY A 51 -14.49 -4.51 -4.28
CA GLY A 51 -15.80 -3.94 -4.61
C GLY A 51 -16.88 -4.29 -3.58
N TYR A 52 -16.91 -5.54 -3.09
CA TYR A 52 -17.85 -5.96 -2.04
C TYR A 52 -17.65 -5.14 -0.75
N ILE A 53 -16.40 -4.98 -0.31
CA ILE A 53 -16.08 -4.23 0.91
C ILE A 53 -16.32 -2.74 0.70
N LYS A 54 -15.83 -2.18 -0.42
CA LYS A 54 -15.96 -0.77 -0.78
C LYS A 54 -17.43 -0.32 -0.73
N ALA A 55 -18.33 -1.07 -1.35
CA ALA A 55 -19.75 -0.73 -1.38
C ALA A 55 -20.37 -0.58 0.03
N ARG A 56 -19.90 -1.38 1.00
CA ARG A 56 -20.37 -1.29 2.39
C ARG A 56 -19.76 -0.11 3.12
N VAL A 57 -18.45 0.07 3.04
CA VAL A 57 -17.75 1.12 3.79
C VAL A 57 -18.08 2.52 3.27
N VAL A 58 -18.26 2.68 1.95
CA VAL A 58 -18.73 3.93 1.34
C VAL A 58 -20.09 4.32 1.88
N LYS A 59 -21.03 3.37 1.97
CA LYS A 59 -22.36 3.64 2.53
C LYS A 59 -22.26 4.17 3.97
N ILE A 60 -21.45 3.53 4.82
CA ILE A 60 -21.27 3.96 6.21
C ILE A 60 -20.61 5.34 6.28
N ALA A 61 -19.55 5.57 5.52
CA ALA A 61 -18.88 6.86 5.47
C ALA A 61 -19.83 7.98 5.05
N ASP A 62 -20.59 7.77 3.96
CA ASP A 62 -21.53 8.76 3.43
C ASP A 62 -22.73 9.01 4.36
N ASP A 63 -23.17 8.01 5.13
CA ASP A 63 -24.20 8.18 6.15
C ASP A 63 -23.67 9.05 7.31
N VAL A 64 -22.48 8.75 7.83
CA VAL A 64 -21.87 9.53 8.92
C VAL A 64 -21.60 10.98 8.49
N ILE A 65 -20.99 11.20 7.32
CA ILE A 65 -20.69 12.55 6.80
C ILE A 65 -21.97 13.40 6.72
N ARG A 66 -23.06 12.79 6.28
CA ARG A 66 -24.37 13.45 6.17
C ARG A 66 -24.96 13.75 7.54
N GLU A 67 -24.89 12.81 8.48
CA GLU A 67 -25.38 13.00 9.86
C GLU A 67 -24.59 14.08 10.60
N SER A 68 -23.28 14.17 10.36
CA SER A 68 -22.39 15.19 10.92
C SER A 68 -22.45 16.54 10.20
N ALA A 69 -23.23 16.66 9.11
CA ALA A 69 -23.31 17.85 8.26
C ALA A 69 -21.93 18.42 7.86
N CYS A 70 -20.95 17.55 7.64
CA CYS A 70 -19.57 17.90 7.30
C CYS A 70 -19.35 17.81 5.78
N ASP A 71 -18.57 18.72 5.19
CA ASP A 71 -18.08 18.57 3.81
C ASP A 71 -16.72 17.85 3.83
N LEU A 72 -16.74 16.55 4.08
CA LEU A 72 -15.55 15.71 4.15
C LEU A 72 -15.39 14.88 2.88
N LYS A 73 -14.19 14.92 2.30
CA LYS A 73 -13.77 14.00 1.23
C LYS A 73 -12.91 12.89 1.82
N TYR A 74 -13.01 11.70 1.26
CA TYR A 74 -12.18 10.55 1.62
C TYR A 74 -11.87 9.71 0.37
N LEU A 75 -10.84 8.88 0.45
CA LEU A 75 -10.44 7.96 -0.62
C LEU A 75 -10.49 6.52 -0.12
N ILE A 76 -10.94 5.60 -0.98
CA ILE A 76 -10.83 4.15 -0.75
C ILE A 76 -9.79 3.55 -1.68
N GLY A 77 -8.77 2.94 -1.10
CA GLY A 77 -7.70 2.25 -1.82
C GLY A 77 -7.48 0.84 -1.32
N THR A 78 -6.41 0.23 -1.82
CA THR A 78 -6.05 -1.14 -1.42
C THR A 78 -4.56 -1.31 -1.29
N MET A 79 -4.19 -2.26 -0.43
CA MET A 79 -2.83 -2.76 -0.42
C MET A 79 -2.63 -3.70 -1.62
N ILE A 80 -1.51 -3.56 -2.32
CA ILE A 80 -1.04 -4.52 -3.33
C ILE A 80 0.07 -5.35 -2.68
N GLU A 81 -0.35 -6.43 -2.04
CA GLU A 81 0.51 -7.28 -1.20
C GLU A 81 0.36 -8.78 -1.52
N LEU A 82 -0.40 -9.11 -2.57
CA LEU A 82 -0.53 -10.47 -3.11
C LEU A 82 -0.13 -10.46 -4.60
N PRO A 83 0.60 -11.47 -5.10
CA PRO A 83 1.01 -11.54 -6.51
C PRO A 83 -0.18 -11.44 -7.46
N ARG A 84 -1.33 -12.06 -7.11
CA ARG A 84 -2.56 -11.96 -7.90
C ARG A 84 -3.06 -10.51 -8.04
N ALA A 85 -2.90 -9.70 -7.00
CA ALA A 85 -3.32 -8.30 -7.02
C ALA A 85 -2.49 -7.50 -8.03
N ALA A 86 -1.16 -7.67 -8.02
CA ALA A 86 -0.27 -7.06 -9.02
C ALA A 86 -0.59 -7.54 -10.44
N LEU A 87 -0.81 -8.85 -10.63
CA LEU A 87 -1.14 -9.46 -11.92
C LEU A 87 -2.47 -8.95 -12.50
N THR A 88 -3.40 -8.51 -11.66
CA THR A 88 -4.75 -8.03 -12.06
C THR A 88 -5.00 -6.59 -11.63
N ALA A 89 -3.93 -5.80 -11.47
CA ALA A 89 -3.99 -4.44 -10.94
C ALA A 89 -4.84 -3.51 -11.80
N ASP A 90 -4.96 -3.77 -13.10
CA ASP A 90 -5.85 -3.08 -14.03
C ASP A 90 -7.32 -3.24 -13.64
N ASP A 91 -7.75 -4.45 -13.27
CA ASP A 91 -9.11 -4.65 -12.77
C ASP A 91 -9.32 -4.01 -11.39
N ILE A 92 -8.33 -4.12 -10.50
CA ILE A 92 -8.42 -3.58 -9.14
C ILE A 92 -8.47 -2.04 -9.16
N ALA A 93 -7.74 -1.38 -10.07
CA ALA A 93 -7.71 0.09 -10.20
C ALA A 93 -9.05 0.71 -10.63
N LYS A 94 -9.98 -0.09 -11.16
CA LYS A 94 -11.38 0.35 -11.40
C LYS A 94 -12.06 0.73 -10.08
N GLU A 95 -11.75 0.02 -9.01
CA GLU A 95 -12.35 0.21 -7.69
C GLU A 95 -11.47 1.03 -6.74
N ALA A 96 -10.15 0.90 -6.81
CA ALA A 96 -9.22 1.59 -5.92
C ALA A 96 -8.84 2.98 -6.44
N GLU A 97 -8.79 3.96 -5.54
CA GLU A 97 -8.33 5.32 -5.82
C GLU A 97 -6.82 5.48 -5.58
N PHE A 98 -6.23 4.56 -4.80
CA PHE A 98 -4.79 4.48 -4.58
C PHE A 98 -4.34 3.04 -4.33
N PHE A 99 -3.06 2.76 -4.61
CA PHE A 99 -2.37 1.54 -4.20
C PHE A 99 -1.26 1.84 -3.20
N SER A 100 -1.16 1.01 -2.18
CA SER A 100 0.04 0.90 -1.35
C SER A 100 0.65 -0.48 -1.51
N PHE A 101 1.88 -0.58 -2.00
CA PHE A 101 2.58 -1.86 -2.11
C PHE A 101 3.04 -2.30 -0.72
N GLY A 102 2.39 -3.35 -0.21
CA GLY A 102 2.78 -4.03 1.03
C GLY A 102 3.87 -5.04 0.75
N THR A 103 5.09 -4.55 0.54
CA THR A 103 6.18 -5.38 0.00
C THR A 103 6.66 -6.46 0.95
N ASN A 104 6.39 -6.37 2.25
CA ASN A 104 6.69 -7.46 3.18
C ASN A 104 5.89 -8.73 2.83
N ASP A 105 4.55 -8.66 2.83
CA ASP A 105 3.68 -9.79 2.45
C ASP A 105 3.84 -10.16 0.97
N LEU A 106 4.11 -9.18 0.08
CA LEU A 106 4.37 -9.46 -1.33
C LEU A 106 5.67 -10.27 -1.51
N THR A 107 6.76 -9.91 -0.80
CA THR A 107 8.00 -10.69 -0.80
C THR A 107 7.74 -12.10 -0.28
N GLN A 108 7.02 -12.25 0.84
CA GLN A 108 6.71 -13.57 1.41
C GLN A 108 6.01 -14.48 0.38
N THR A 109 4.97 -13.96 -0.26
CA THR A 109 4.12 -14.73 -1.17
C THR A 109 4.75 -14.94 -2.55
N THR A 110 5.64 -14.04 -2.98
CA THR A 110 6.38 -14.16 -4.24
C THR A 110 7.51 -15.19 -4.12
N LEU A 111 8.27 -15.13 -3.03
CA LEU A 111 9.43 -16.00 -2.82
C LEU A 111 9.08 -17.32 -2.10
N GLY A 112 7.84 -17.47 -1.61
CA GLY A 112 7.44 -18.63 -0.82
C GLY A 112 8.14 -18.68 0.56
N LEU A 113 8.44 -17.52 1.13
CA LEU A 113 9.19 -17.38 2.38
C LEU A 113 8.26 -16.90 3.50
N SER A 114 8.23 -17.61 4.61
CA SER A 114 7.62 -17.10 5.85
C SER A 114 8.64 -16.22 6.56
N ARG A 115 8.33 -14.94 6.79
CA ARG A 115 9.30 -14.01 7.43
C ARG A 115 9.72 -14.50 8.81
N ASP A 116 8.79 -15.07 9.57
CA ASP A 116 9.02 -15.56 10.93
C ASP A 116 9.97 -16.78 10.95
N ASP A 117 9.96 -17.59 9.90
CA ASP A 117 10.80 -18.80 9.80
C ASP A 117 12.12 -18.55 9.05
N SER A 118 12.18 -17.49 8.24
CA SER A 118 13.28 -17.26 7.30
C SER A 118 14.59 -16.87 7.95
N GLY A 119 14.55 -16.33 9.18
CA GLY A 119 15.75 -15.97 9.94
C GLY A 119 16.70 -17.14 10.20
N HIS A 120 16.22 -18.39 10.13
CA HIS A 120 17.04 -19.58 10.34
C HIS A 120 17.92 -19.96 9.14
N PHE A 121 17.55 -19.57 7.92
CA PHE A 121 18.29 -19.98 6.72
C PHE A 121 18.74 -18.83 5.81
N LEU A 122 18.07 -17.66 5.84
CA LEU A 122 18.43 -16.53 4.98
C LEU A 122 19.88 -16.07 5.14
N PRO A 123 20.48 -16.00 6.35
CA PRO A 123 21.90 -15.65 6.47
C PRO A 123 22.82 -16.57 5.66
N TYR A 124 22.53 -17.88 5.63
CA TYR A 124 23.31 -18.84 4.82
C TYR A 124 23.09 -18.65 3.32
N TYR A 125 21.90 -18.22 2.89
CA TYR A 125 21.63 -17.90 1.47
C TYR A 125 22.43 -16.70 1.02
N VAL A 126 22.53 -15.66 1.87
CA VAL A 126 23.33 -14.46 1.60
C VAL A 126 24.82 -14.79 1.62
N GLU A 127 25.30 -15.55 2.61
CA GLU A 127 26.70 -15.99 2.68
C GLU A 127 27.12 -16.81 1.45
N LYS A 128 26.22 -17.64 0.91
CA LYS A 128 26.45 -18.43 -0.30
C LYS A 128 26.23 -17.67 -1.60
N GLY A 129 25.83 -16.40 -1.54
CA GLY A 129 25.54 -15.58 -2.72
C GLY A 129 24.33 -16.04 -3.52
N ILE A 130 23.41 -16.80 -2.92
CA ILE A 130 22.13 -17.18 -3.55
C ILE A 130 21.24 -15.93 -3.67
N TYR A 131 21.21 -15.13 -2.61
CA TYR A 131 20.67 -13.76 -2.64
C TYR A 131 21.79 -12.78 -2.35
N THR A 132 21.77 -11.63 -3.01
CA THR A 132 22.73 -10.55 -2.75
C THR A 132 22.51 -9.93 -1.37
N ASN A 133 21.24 -9.78 -0.98
CA ASN A 133 20.82 -9.21 0.30
C ASN A 133 19.63 -9.99 0.85
N ASP A 134 19.29 -9.77 2.13
CA ASP A 134 18.01 -10.23 2.69
C ASP A 134 16.85 -9.55 1.93
N PRO A 135 15.96 -10.32 1.27
CA PRO A 135 14.87 -9.77 0.46
C PRO A 135 13.76 -9.11 1.29
N PHE A 136 13.78 -9.21 2.62
CA PHE A 136 12.90 -8.47 3.54
C PHE A 136 13.48 -7.14 4.02
N VAL A 137 14.76 -6.87 3.69
CA VAL A 137 15.44 -5.61 4.02
C VAL A 137 15.57 -4.76 2.76
N ALA A 138 16.14 -5.32 1.70
CA ALA A 138 16.27 -4.67 0.40
C ALA A 138 15.37 -5.37 -0.61
N LEU A 139 14.59 -4.59 -1.35
CA LEU A 139 13.61 -5.10 -2.31
C LEU A 139 14.32 -5.93 -3.39
N ASP A 140 13.88 -7.16 -3.57
CA ASP A 140 14.28 -7.98 -4.72
C ASP A 140 13.74 -7.34 -6.01
N ARG A 141 14.58 -6.54 -6.68
CA ARG A 141 14.22 -5.87 -7.94
C ARG A 141 13.89 -6.85 -9.07
N THR A 142 14.46 -8.06 -9.04
CA THR A 142 14.37 -9.02 -10.16
C THR A 142 13.17 -9.94 -10.11
N GLY A 143 12.60 -10.22 -8.94
CA GLY A 143 11.35 -10.96 -8.77
C GLY A 143 10.23 -10.06 -8.28
N VAL A 144 10.27 -9.69 -6.99
CA VAL A 144 9.22 -8.86 -6.34
C VAL A 144 9.04 -7.52 -7.06
N GLY A 145 10.14 -6.88 -7.47
CA GLY A 145 10.14 -5.63 -8.21
C GLY A 145 9.38 -5.71 -9.54
N GLN A 146 9.37 -6.85 -10.22
CA GLN A 146 8.57 -7.02 -11.44
C GLN A 146 7.06 -6.95 -11.15
N LEU A 147 6.61 -7.50 -10.02
CA LEU A 147 5.21 -7.41 -9.61
C LEU A 147 4.85 -5.98 -9.20
N VAL A 148 5.74 -5.27 -8.50
CA VAL A 148 5.51 -3.86 -8.16
C VAL A 148 5.39 -3.02 -9.43
N LYS A 149 6.36 -3.14 -10.35
CA LYS A 149 6.36 -2.44 -11.64
C LYS A 149 5.10 -2.74 -12.46
N MET A 150 4.73 -4.02 -12.58
CA MET A 150 3.50 -4.41 -13.28
C MET A 150 2.25 -3.81 -12.64
N GLY A 151 2.18 -3.79 -11.30
CA GLY A 151 1.08 -3.18 -10.57
C GLY A 151 0.96 -1.67 -10.86
N VAL A 152 2.08 -0.97 -10.92
CA VAL A 152 2.14 0.46 -11.28
C VAL A 152 1.63 0.69 -12.70
N GLU A 153 2.20 -0.02 -13.68
CA GLU A 153 1.86 0.13 -15.09
C GLU A 153 0.37 -0.14 -15.35
N LYS A 154 -0.14 -1.26 -14.83
CA LYS A 154 -1.55 -1.65 -14.99
C LYS A 154 -2.51 -0.73 -14.25
N GLY A 155 -2.12 -0.28 -13.05
CA GLY A 155 -2.90 0.69 -12.27
C GLY A 155 -3.07 2.00 -13.04
N LYS A 156 -1.96 2.60 -13.48
CA LYS A 156 -1.97 3.85 -14.27
C LYS A 156 -2.70 3.70 -15.60
N ALA A 157 -2.59 2.54 -16.25
CA ALA A 157 -3.29 2.28 -17.51
C ALA A 157 -4.82 2.34 -17.36
N THR A 158 -5.36 2.00 -16.19
CA THR A 158 -6.81 2.03 -15.92
C THR A 158 -7.26 3.35 -15.29
N ARG A 159 -6.46 3.88 -14.36
CA ARG A 159 -6.72 5.13 -13.65
C ARG A 159 -5.45 5.99 -13.69
N PRO A 160 -5.31 6.90 -14.68
CA PRO A 160 -4.07 7.68 -14.87
C PRO A 160 -3.68 8.56 -13.69
N ASP A 161 -4.64 8.97 -12.87
CA ASP A 161 -4.49 9.79 -11.66
C ASP A 161 -4.41 8.95 -10.37
N ILE A 162 -4.26 7.63 -10.47
CA ILE A 162 -4.13 6.76 -9.30
C ILE A 162 -2.88 7.11 -8.49
N LYS A 163 -3.05 7.31 -7.18
CA LYS A 163 -1.93 7.52 -6.27
C LYS A 163 -1.29 6.17 -5.93
N LEU A 164 0.02 6.06 -6.05
CA LEU A 164 0.79 4.83 -5.88
C LEU A 164 1.92 5.05 -4.88
N GLY A 165 1.98 4.25 -3.84
CA GLY A 165 3.11 4.27 -2.93
C GLY A 165 3.48 2.90 -2.41
N ILE A 166 4.52 2.86 -1.59
CA ILE A 166 5.02 1.65 -0.93
C ILE A 166 5.04 1.87 0.57
N CYS A 167 4.74 0.84 1.34
CA CYS A 167 4.84 0.86 2.80
C CYS A 167 5.65 -0.33 3.30
N GLY A 168 6.34 -0.14 4.43
CA GLY A 168 7.06 -1.20 5.13
C GLY A 168 8.57 -0.94 5.22
N GLU A 169 9.34 -2.02 5.39
CA GLU A 169 10.79 -1.93 5.62
C GLU A 169 11.52 -1.32 4.42
N HIS A 170 11.16 -1.77 3.22
CA HIS A 170 11.73 -1.32 1.95
C HIS A 170 11.51 0.16 1.68
N GLY A 171 10.46 0.78 2.22
CA GLY A 171 10.19 2.22 2.05
C GLY A 171 11.26 3.13 2.68
N GLY A 172 12.15 2.58 3.52
CA GLY A 172 13.26 3.30 4.14
C GLY A 172 14.65 2.74 3.79
N GLU A 173 14.74 1.80 2.83
CA GLU A 173 16.00 1.23 2.38
C GLU A 173 16.43 1.95 1.07
N PRO A 174 17.63 2.57 1.01
CA PRO A 174 18.01 3.45 -0.10
C PRO A 174 17.89 2.85 -1.51
N SER A 175 18.32 1.60 -1.70
CA SER A 175 18.24 0.96 -3.02
C SER A 175 16.81 0.65 -3.42
N SER A 176 15.93 0.36 -2.46
CA SER A 176 14.51 0.13 -2.68
C SER A 176 13.79 1.45 -3.00
N VAL A 177 14.14 2.54 -2.32
CA VAL A 177 13.61 3.89 -2.60
C VAL A 177 13.99 4.35 -4.00
N GLU A 178 15.25 4.13 -4.41
CA GLU A 178 15.71 4.42 -5.77
C GLU A 178 14.89 3.63 -6.82
N PHE A 179 14.66 2.33 -6.59
CA PHE A 179 13.80 1.54 -7.47
C PHE A 179 12.36 2.08 -7.54
N CYS A 180 11.80 2.51 -6.42
CA CYS A 180 10.45 3.09 -6.38
C CYS A 180 10.37 4.37 -7.21
N HIS A 181 11.42 5.19 -7.18
CA HIS A 181 11.57 6.36 -8.06
C HIS A 181 11.64 5.96 -9.53
N GLU A 182 12.51 5.01 -9.89
CA GLU A 182 12.69 4.51 -11.27
C GLU A 182 11.38 4.02 -11.92
N ILE A 183 10.49 3.41 -11.14
CA ILE A 183 9.20 2.89 -11.65
C ILE A 183 8.04 3.90 -11.49
N GLY A 184 8.29 5.08 -10.94
CA GLY A 184 7.33 6.18 -10.84
C GLY A 184 6.25 5.99 -9.78
N LEU A 185 6.61 5.53 -8.58
CA LEU A 185 5.76 5.67 -7.39
C LEU A 185 5.70 7.14 -6.95
N ASP A 186 4.56 7.57 -6.41
CA ASP A 186 4.34 8.93 -5.92
C ASP A 186 4.94 9.16 -4.53
N TYR A 187 5.04 8.11 -3.70
CA TYR A 187 5.61 8.21 -2.37
C TYR A 187 6.20 6.89 -1.83
N VAL A 188 7.08 7.03 -0.85
CA VAL A 188 7.55 5.95 0.02
C VAL A 188 7.12 6.23 1.47
N SER A 189 6.72 5.19 2.20
CA SER A 189 6.31 5.28 3.60
C SER A 189 7.14 4.32 4.45
N CYS A 190 7.79 4.86 5.49
CA CYS A 190 8.70 4.13 6.36
C CYS A 190 8.52 4.53 7.84
N SER A 191 9.20 3.81 8.73
CA SER A 191 9.21 4.15 10.15
C SER A 191 9.79 5.57 10.39
N PRO A 192 9.36 6.27 11.46
CA PRO A 192 9.73 7.67 11.69
C PRO A 192 11.25 7.94 11.63
N TYR A 193 12.06 7.08 12.23
CA TYR A 193 13.52 7.24 12.25
C TYR A 193 14.19 7.04 10.90
N ARG A 194 13.52 6.37 9.94
CA ARG A 194 14.02 6.17 8.57
C ARG A 194 13.60 7.28 7.61
N VAL A 195 12.72 8.19 8.01
CA VAL A 195 12.28 9.31 7.15
C VAL A 195 13.45 10.13 6.60
N PRO A 196 14.48 10.52 7.39
CA PRO A 196 15.63 11.25 6.85
C PRO A 196 16.40 10.45 5.78
N ILE A 197 16.53 9.13 5.96
CA ILE A 197 17.22 8.23 5.01
C ILE A 197 16.42 8.15 3.71
N ALA A 198 15.10 7.93 3.80
CA ALA A 198 14.22 7.86 2.63
C ALA A 198 14.24 9.18 1.82
N ARG A 199 14.21 10.34 2.51
CA ARG A 199 14.31 11.65 1.85
C ARG A 199 15.64 11.85 1.12
N LEU A 200 16.75 11.46 1.75
CA LEU A 200 18.08 11.57 1.12
C LEU A 200 18.19 10.64 -0.08
N ALA A 201 17.73 9.38 0.05
CA ALA A 201 17.75 8.40 -1.04
C ALA A 201 16.88 8.85 -2.22
N ALA A 202 15.67 9.37 -1.97
CA ALA A 202 14.80 9.90 -3.02
C ALA A 202 15.44 11.09 -3.76
N ALA A 203 16.08 12.01 -3.03
CA ALA A 203 16.80 13.12 -3.66
C ALA A 203 17.99 12.65 -4.51
N GLN A 204 18.74 11.64 -4.04
CA GLN A 204 19.83 11.04 -4.80
C GLN A 204 19.34 10.33 -6.06
N ALA A 205 18.18 9.64 -5.99
CA ALA A 205 17.57 8.98 -7.14
C ALA A 205 17.16 9.99 -8.21
N ALA A 206 16.50 11.10 -7.82
CA ALA A 206 16.14 12.17 -8.74
C ALA A 206 17.37 12.81 -9.42
N LEU A 207 18.44 13.09 -8.65
CA LEU A 207 19.67 13.66 -9.20
C LEU A 207 20.40 12.73 -10.18
N LYS A 208 20.29 11.41 -10.01
CA LYS A 208 20.85 10.44 -10.95
C LYS A 208 20.07 10.32 -12.25
N GLU A 209 18.78 10.62 -12.25
CA GLU A 209 17.95 10.64 -13.46
C GLU A 209 18.23 11.86 -14.34
N GLU A 210 18.58 13.00 -13.73
CA GLU A 210 18.89 14.24 -14.44
C GLU A 210 20.29 14.26 -15.10
N GLY A 211 21.20 13.36 -14.69
CA GLY A 211 22.60 13.31 -15.15
C GLY A 211 22.89 12.19 -16.13
#